data_AF-A0AAD5C447-F1
#
_entry.id   AF-A0AAD5C447-F1
#
_cell.length_a   1.000
_cell.length_b   1.000
_cell.length_c   1.000
_cell.angle_alpha   90.00
_cell.angle_beta   90.00
_cell.angle_gamma   90.00
#
_symmetry.space_group_name_H-M   'P 1'
#
loop_
_entity.id
_entity.type
_entity.pdbx_description
1 polymer ?
#
loop_
_entity_poly.entity_id
_entity_poly.type
_entity_poly.pdbx_seq_one_letter_code
_entity_poly.pdbx_strand_id
1 'polypeptide(L)'
;MASSMRLYVFLGKELKSLVDVYGDEHPYKKWIDKYSSEAYQATMLETEDLLDKLSVSLTGEELDTMQKLYHQALKLEMEFFSAQPIDQQTVLPLSKHHIPTEQSLMLFSDFDLTCTVVDSSAILAEIAIVTAPKSDQSLPESESQLARMTSADLRNTWEVLSREYTEEYEQCTERMLAVEKVEDFNYEGLKTALEQLSEFEKRANMRVIESNVLKGLNIEDIKRAGERLILHDGCMHFFQTITNNHNLNVNVHVLSYCWCADLIRSTFSS
;
A
#
# COMPACT_ATOMS: atom_id res chain seq x y z
N MET A 1 29.91 -5.84 14.00
CA MET A 1 29.98 -5.46 15.43
C MET A 1 29.21 -4.16 15.68
N ALA A 2 29.53 -3.06 15.00
CA ALA A 2 28.72 -1.83 15.10
C ALA A 2 27.24 -2.08 14.74
N SER A 3 26.99 -2.76 13.62
CA SER A 3 25.63 -3.13 13.17
C SER A 3 24.84 -3.96 14.18
N SER A 4 25.48 -4.95 14.81
CA SER A 4 24.83 -5.80 15.80
C SER A 4 24.52 -5.02 17.07
N MET A 5 25.49 -4.30 17.64
CA MET A 5 25.27 -3.48 18.83
C MET A 5 24.13 -2.48 18.65
N ARG A 6 24.06 -1.80 17.49
CA ARG A 6 22.96 -0.89 17.14
C ARG A 6 21.61 -1.59 17.16
N LEU A 7 21.52 -2.78 16.55
CA LEU A 7 20.31 -3.60 16.54
C LEU A 7 19.89 -4.02 17.96
N TYR A 8 20.83 -4.50 18.79
CA TYR A 8 20.52 -4.91 20.17
C TYR A 8 20.03 -3.74 21.02
N VAL A 9 20.64 -2.55 20.91
CA VAL A 9 20.16 -1.35 21.62
C VAL A 9 18.74 -0.99 21.19
N PHE A 10 18.48 -1.00 19.88
CA PHE A 10 17.15 -0.74 19.34
C PHE A 10 16.12 -1.72 19.89
N LEU A 11 16.36 -3.03 19.74
CA LEU A 11 15.46 -4.08 20.22
C LEU A 11 15.25 -4.01 21.73
N GLY A 12 16.31 -3.77 22.51
CA GLY A 12 16.22 -3.65 23.97
C GLY A 12 15.28 -2.51 24.39
N LYS A 13 15.37 -1.34 23.75
CA LYS A 13 14.51 -0.19 24.05
C LYS A 13 13.05 -0.43 23.65
N GLU A 14 12.81 -0.96 22.46
CA GLU A 14 11.46 -1.30 21.99
C GLU A 14 10.82 -2.36 22.89
N LEU A 15 11.56 -3.38 23.32
CA LEU A 15 11.03 -4.39 24.24
C LEU A 15 10.81 -3.84 25.65
N LYS A 16 11.66 -2.92 26.12
CA LYS A 16 11.50 -2.28 27.42
C LYS A 16 10.20 -1.46 27.49
N SER A 17 9.92 -0.68 26.45
CA SER A 17 8.69 0.13 26.37
C SER A 17 7.42 -0.73 26.40
N LEU A 18 7.48 -1.95 25.86
CA LEU A 18 6.37 -2.90 25.88
C LEU A 18 6.23 -3.63 27.22
N VAL A 19 7.34 -4.05 27.85
CA VAL A 19 7.29 -4.77 29.13
C VAL A 19 6.82 -3.88 30.27
N ASP A 20 7.20 -2.60 30.29
CA ASP A 20 6.79 -1.65 31.32
C ASP A 20 5.25 -1.43 31.35
N VAL A 21 4.54 -1.77 30.27
CA VAL A 21 3.06 -1.69 30.17
C VAL A 21 2.36 -2.89 30.82
N TYR A 22 2.96 -4.08 30.81
CA TYR A 22 2.31 -5.35 31.22
C TYR A 22 2.82 -5.93 32.55
N GLY A 23 3.76 -5.26 33.21
CA GLY A 23 4.24 -5.61 34.55
C GLY A 23 5.64 -6.21 34.58
N ASP A 24 6.21 -6.23 35.79
CA ASP A 24 7.66 -6.20 36.01
C ASP A 24 8.35 -7.59 36.09
N GLU A 25 7.61 -8.68 35.82
CA GLU A 25 8.06 -10.08 35.95
C GLU A 25 8.22 -10.82 34.61
N HIS A 26 8.79 -10.18 33.60
CA HIS A 26 9.05 -10.85 32.32
C HIS A 26 10.28 -11.79 32.40
N PRO A 27 10.21 -13.05 31.92
CA PRO A 27 11.32 -14.02 32.02
C PRO A 27 12.62 -13.55 31.34
N TYR A 28 12.52 -12.64 30.36
CA TYR A 28 13.66 -12.07 29.65
C TYR A 28 14.10 -10.69 30.17
N LYS A 29 13.60 -10.24 31.33
CA LYS A 29 13.88 -8.91 31.91
C LYS A 29 15.38 -8.57 31.96
N LYS A 30 16.22 -9.52 32.40
CA LYS A 30 17.68 -9.32 32.45
C LYS A 30 18.30 -9.03 31.09
N TRP A 31 17.79 -9.68 30.03
CA TRP A 31 18.26 -9.45 28.67
C TRP A 31 17.82 -8.05 28.21
N ILE A 32 16.54 -7.72 28.41
CA ILE A 32 15.97 -6.43 28.03
C ILE A 32 16.70 -5.28 28.74
N ASP A 33 16.80 -5.33 30.07
CA ASP A 33 17.47 -4.30 30.89
C ASP A 33 18.94 -4.11 30.49
N LYS A 34 19.65 -5.19 30.13
CA LYS A 34 21.03 -5.09 29.65
C LYS A 34 21.12 -4.28 28.36
N TYR A 35 20.34 -4.66 27.35
CA TYR A 35 20.45 -4.08 26.02
C TYR A 35 19.71 -2.72 25.90
N SER A 36 18.79 -2.41 26.81
CA SER A 36 18.17 -1.09 26.94
C SER A 36 18.96 -0.13 27.83
N SER A 37 20.03 -0.59 28.51
CA SER A 37 20.78 0.23 29.45
C SER A 37 21.57 1.36 28.77
N GLU A 38 21.70 2.48 29.48
CA GLU A 38 22.55 3.60 29.06
C GLU A 38 24.01 3.20 28.88
N ALA A 39 24.51 2.28 29.74
CA ALA A 39 25.87 1.78 29.65
C ALA A 39 26.12 1.03 28.32
N TYR A 40 25.19 0.16 27.91
CA TYR A 40 25.32 -0.57 26.66
C TYR A 40 25.16 0.36 25.45
N GLN A 41 24.26 1.35 25.53
CA GLN A 41 24.14 2.39 24.51
C GLN A 41 25.43 3.22 24.38
N ALA A 42 26.09 3.56 25.49
CA ALA A 42 27.36 4.29 25.46
C ALA A 42 28.44 3.50 24.71
N THR A 43 28.59 2.19 25.00
CA THR A 43 29.52 1.32 24.27
C THR A 43 29.19 1.23 22.78
N MET A 44 27.91 1.20 22.42
CA MET A 44 27.47 1.23 21.03
C MET A 44 27.88 2.54 20.34
N LEU A 45 27.64 3.68 20.97
CA LEU A 45 28.03 5.00 20.45
C LEU A 45 29.54 5.15 20.30
N GLU A 46 30.32 4.66 21.26
CA GLU A 46 31.80 4.63 21.16
C GLU A 46 32.27 3.76 19.98
N THR A 47 31.58 2.65 19.71
CA THR A 47 31.89 1.77 18.58
C THR A 47 31.55 2.42 17.24
N GLU A 48 30.45 3.17 17.14
CA GLU A 48 30.10 3.93 15.94
C GLU A 48 31.04 5.11 15.71
N ASP A 49 31.39 5.87 16.75
CA ASP A 49 32.37 6.95 16.67
C ASP A 49 33.76 6.44 16.24
N LEU A 50 34.17 5.25 16.72
CA LEU A 50 35.39 4.61 16.25
C LEU A 50 35.29 4.23 14.77
N LEU A 51 34.14 3.70 14.32
CA LEU A 51 33.93 3.36 12.91
C LEU A 51 34.02 4.62 12.03
N ASP A 52 33.40 5.72 12.43
CA ASP A 52 33.46 7.00 11.72
C ASP A 52 34.89 7.51 11.62
N LYS A 53 35.64 7.50 12.73
CA LYS A 53 37.05 7.91 12.78
C LYS A 53 37.94 7.08 11.86
N LEU A 54 37.74 5.75 11.82
CA LEU A 54 38.48 4.86 10.93
C LEU A 54 38.12 5.09 9.46
N SER A 55 36.88 5.50 9.20
CA SER A 55 36.35 5.72 7.86
C SER A 55 36.86 7.00 7.18
N VAL A 56 37.38 7.98 7.93
CA VAL A 56 37.89 9.26 7.39
C VAL A 56 38.98 9.05 6.34
N SER A 57 39.78 8.00 6.47
CA SER A 57 40.90 7.72 5.56
C SER A 57 40.52 6.92 4.31
N LEU A 58 39.27 6.45 4.23
CA LEU A 58 38.79 5.60 3.15
C LEU A 58 38.41 6.40 1.90
N THR A 59 38.64 5.79 0.74
CA THR A 59 38.18 6.29 -0.56
C THR A 59 36.67 6.03 -0.75
N GLY A 60 36.06 6.68 -1.74
CA GLY A 60 34.62 6.50 -2.01
C GLY A 60 34.22 5.05 -2.33
N GLU A 61 35.08 4.27 -3.00
CA GLU A 61 34.84 2.86 -3.30
C GLU A 61 34.92 1.98 -2.04
N GLU A 62 35.87 2.29 -1.14
CA GLU A 62 36.01 1.60 0.14
C GLU A 62 34.84 1.91 1.07
N LEU A 63 34.32 3.15 1.05
CA LEU A 63 33.11 3.54 1.79
C LEU A 63 31.86 2.79 1.27
N ASP A 64 31.68 2.68 -0.05
CA ASP A 64 30.59 1.90 -0.64
C ASP A 64 30.67 0.41 -0.24
N THR A 65 31.88 -0.15 -0.26
CA THR A 65 32.13 -1.53 0.21
C THR A 65 31.80 -1.68 1.69
N MET A 66 32.22 -0.74 2.53
CA MET A 66 31.93 -0.75 3.96
C MET A 66 30.41 -0.66 4.23
N GLN A 67 29.69 0.19 3.50
CA GLN A 67 28.23 0.30 3.60
C GLN A 67 27.55 -1.03 3.24
N LYS A 68 27.96 -1.68 2.16
CA LYS A 68 27.44 -3.00 1.76
C LYS A 68 27.70 -4.06 2.83
N LEU A 69 28.89 -4.07 3.43
CA LEU A 69 29.23 -5.00 4.52
C LEU A 69 28.40 -4.73 5.78
N TYR A 70 28.18 -3.46 6.14
CA TYR A 70 27.34 -3.09 7.28
C TYR A 70 25.90 -3.58 7.07
N HIS A 71 25.35 -3.35 5.88
CA HIS A 71 24.01 -3.80 5.50
C HIS A 71 23.90 -5.34 5.53
N GLN A 72 24.87 -6.04 4.95
CA GLN A 72 24.90 -7.50 4.96
C GLN A 72 25.00 -8.07 6.37
N ALA A 73 25.79 -7.44 7.25
CA ALA A 73 25.89 -7.85 8.64
C ALA A 73 24.54 -7.70 9.37
N LEU A 74 23.82 -6.60 9.15
CA LEU A 74 22.49 -6.41 9.73
C LEU A 74 21.49 -7.45 9.23
N LYS A 75 21.52 -7.78 7.93
CA LYS A 75 20.69 -8.84 7.35
C LYS A 75 20.97 -10.21 7.99
N LEU A 76 22.25 -10.56 8.16
CA LEU A 76 22.65 -11.83 8.78
C LEU A 76 22.22 -11.90 10.25
N GLU A 77 22.26 -10.80 11.00
CA GLU A 77 21.73 -10.75 12.38
C GLU A 77 20.22 -10.99 12.41
N MET A 78 19.45 -10.42 11.47
CA MET A 78 18.02 -10.71 11.35
C MET A 78 17.75 -12.19 11.02
N GLU A 79 18.55 -12.78 10.14
CA GLU A 79 18.49 -14.20 9.80
C GLU A 79 18.84 -15.08 11.02
N PHE A 80 19.80 -14.67 11.84
CA PHE A 80 20.18 -15.35 13.08
C PHE A 80 19.01 -15.40 14.09
N PHE A 81 18.32 -14.28 14.30
CA PHE A 81 17.11 -14.25 15.14
C PHE A 81 15.97 -15.08 14.52
N SER A 82 15.82 -15.03 13.20
CA SER A 82 14.79 -15.80 12.48
C SER A 82 15.01 -17.31 12.52
N ALA A 83 16.26 -17.76 12.72
CA ALA A 83 16.62 -19.17 12.79
C ALA A 83 16.41 -19.79 14.19
N GLN A 84 16.05 -18.99 15.21
CA GLN A 84 15.80 -19.50 16.54
C GLN A 84 14.59 -20.46 16.55
N PRO A 85 14.67 -21.62 17.22
CA PRO A 85 13.53 -22.52 17.38
C PRO A 85 12.53 -21.87 18.34
N ILE A 86 11.50 -21.23 17.79
CA ILE A 86 10.40 -20.66 18.57
C ILE A 86 9.26 -21.69 18.54
N ASP A 87 8.96 -22.31 19.69
CA ASP A 87 7.91 -23.34 19.82
C ASP A 87 6.50 -22.82 19.48
N GLN A 88 6.30 -21.49 19.54
CA GLN A 88 5.05 -20.83 19.21
C GLN A 88 5.34 -19.58 18.40
N GLN A 89 5.44 -19.72 17.07
CA GLN A 89 5.64 -18.58 16.17
C GLN A 89 4.34 -17.76 16.09
N THR A 90 4.21 -16.73 16.93
CA THR A 90 3.01 -15.88 16.99
C THR A 90 2.85 -14.99 15.75
N VAL A 91 3.94 -14.68 15.04
CA VAL A 91 3.92 -13.95 13.76
C VAL A 91 4.92 -14.62 12.82
N LEU A 92 4.40 -15.48 11.95
CA LEU A 92 5.16 -16.05 10.85
C LEU A 92 5.09 -15.13 9.65
N PRO A 93 6.19 -14.92 8.90
CA PRO A 93 6.06 -14.64 7.48
C PRO A 93 5.25 -15.80 6.91
N LEU A 94 4.02 -15.53 6.47
CA LEU A 94 3.09 -16.54 5.94
C LEU A 94 3.74 -17.41 4.86
N SER A 95 4.80 -16.91 4.23
CA SER A 95 5.57 -17.60 3.21
C SER A 95 6.57 -18.66 3.70
N LYS A 96 7.02 -18.65 4.96
CA LYS A 96 8.13 -19.51 5.42
C LYS A 96 7.71 -20.90 5.91
N HIS A 97 6.47 -21.06 6.36
CA HIS A 97 5.95 -22.34 6.90
C HIS A 97 4.67 -22.78 6.18
N HIS A 98 4.40 -22.18 5.02
CA HIS A 98 3.30 -22.57 4.16
C HIS A 98 3.53 -24.01 3.67
N ILE A 99 2.52 -24.87 3.79
CA ILE A 99 2.53 -26.22 3.21
C ILE A 99 1.68 -26.18 1.93
N PRO A 100 2.26 -26.05 0.72
CA PRO A 100 1.53 -25.81 -0.54
C PRO A 100 0.44 -26.83 -0.86
N THR A 101 0.64 -28.07 -0.41
CA THR A 101 -0.26 -29.19 -0.65
C THR A 101 -1.48 -29.20 0.26
N GLU A 102 -1.44 -28.50 1.39
CA GLU A 102 -2.49 -28.51 2.41
C GLU A 102 -3.15 -27.15 2.61
N GLN A 103 -2.44 -26.07 2.24
CA GLN A 103 -2.86 -24.70 2.48
C GLN A 103 -2.93 -23.94 1.16
N SER A 104 -3.88 -23.01 1.06
CA SER A 104 -3.89 -22.00 0.00
C SER A 104 -3.94 -20.62 0.65
N LEU A 105 -2.98 -19.78 0.32
CA LEU A 105 -2.96 -18.39 0.73
C LEU A 105 -3.82 -17.58 -0.24
N MET A 106 -4.84 -16.89 0.26
CA MET A 106 -5.56 -15.88 -0.51
C MET A 106 -5.02 -14.50 -0.16
N LEU A 107 -4.47 -13.82 -1.16
CA LEU A 107 -3.99 -12.46 -1.06
C LEU A 107 -4.96 -11.54 -1.79
N PHE A 108 -5.49 -10.56 -1.08
CA PHE A 108 -6.31 -9.51 -1.66
C PHE A 108 -5.54 -8.20 -1.62
N SER A 109 -5.55 -7.48 -2.73
CA SER A 109 -5.01 -6.13 -2.80
C SER A 109 -6.05 -5.19 -3.36
N ASP A 110 -6.11 -3.98 -2.81
CA ASP A 110 -6.71 -2.87 -3.53
C ASP A 110 -5.81 -2.44 -4.70
N PHE A 111 -6.37 -1.70 -5.65
CA PHE A 111 -5.67 -1.21 -6.83
C PHE A 111 -5.33 0.28 -6.68
N ASP A 112 -6.34 1.11 -6.46
CA ASP A 112 -6.20 2.56 -6.46
C ASP A 112 -5.46 3.03 -5.21
N LEU A 113 -4.42 3.85 -5.39
CA LEU A 113 -3.56 4.37 -4.30
C LEU A 113 -2.86 3.29 -3.44
N THR A 114 -3.01 2.01 -3.82
CA THR A 114 -2.37 0.86 -3.18
C THR A 114 -1.34 0.26 -4.14
N CYS A 115 -1.80 -0.12 -5.34
CA CYS A 115 -0.92 -0.57 -6.41
C CYS A 115 -0.47 0.62 -7.27
N THR A 116 -1.41 1.50 -7.62
CA THR A 116 -1.20 2.63 -8.51
C THR A 116 -0.92 3.91 -7.74
N VAL A 117 -0.14 4.82 -8.32
CA VAL A 117 0.13 6.14 -7.71
C VAL A 117 -1.00 7.16 -7.93
N VAL A 118 -1.98 6.79 -8.76
CA VAL A 118 -3.08 7.65 -9.22
C VAL A 118 -4.39 6.85 -9.22
N ASP A 119 -5.49 7.57 -9.02
CA ASP A 119 -6.83 7.01 -9.01
C ASP A 119 -7.32 6.65 -10.43
N SER A 120 -7.81 5.41 -10.59
CA SER A 120 -8.29 4.85 -11.86
C SER A 120 -9.49 5.58 -12.45
N SER A 121 -10.36 6.16 -11.62
CA SER A 121 -11.51 6.94 -12.09
C SER A 121 -11.06 8.22 -12.81
N ALA A 122 -10.01 8.87 -12.30
CA ALA A 122 -9.41 10.05 -12.93
C ALA A 122 -8.77 9.72 -14.28
N ILE A 123 -8.14 8.54 -14.40
CA ILE A 123 -7.58 8.05 -15.67
C ILE A 123 -8.68 7.82 -16.69
N LEU A 124 -9.77 7.13 -16.30
CA LEU A 124 -10.91 6.88 -17.19
C LEU A 124 -11.55 8.19 -17.67
N ALA A 125 -11.69 9.17 -16.77
CA ALA A 125 -12.18 10.49 -17.11
C ALA A 125 -11.24 11.22 -18.09
N GLU A 126 -9.93 11.19 -17.88
CA GLU A 126 -8.98 11.83 -18.77
C GLU A 126 -8.97 11.19 -20.17
N ILE A 127 -9.07 9.86 -20.26
CA ILE A 127 -9.25 9.18 -21.56
C ILE A 127 -10.51 9.70 -22.26
N ALA A 128 -11.62 9.83 -21.52
CA ALA A 128 -12.87 10.33 -22.09
C ALA A 128 -12.71 11.77 -22.61
N ILE A 129 -12.05 12.64 -21.83
CA ILE A 129 -11.84 14.06 -22.16
C ILE A 129 -10.92 14.23 -23.36
N VAL A 130 -9.82 13.48 -23.44
CA VAL A 130 -8.80 13.59 -24.51
C VAL A 130 -9.30 13.02 -25.83
N THR A 131 -10.10 11.96 -25.79
CA THR A 131 -10.65 11.30 -26.99
C THR A 131 -11.94 11.94 -27.50
N ALA A 132 -12.50 12.89 -26.76
CA ALA A 132 -13.74 13.58 -27.13
C ALA A 132 -13.54 14.59 -28.29
N PRO A 133 -14.61 14.81 -29.09
CA PRO A 133 -14.59 15.84 -30.13
C PRO A 133 -14.35 17.23 -29.53
N LYS A 134 -13.53 18.02 -30.22
CA LYS A 134 -13.31 19.44 -29.90
C LYS A 134 -14.46 20.27 -30.47
N SER A 135 -14.80 21.37 -29.78
CA SER A 135 -15.89 22.29 -30.16
C SER A 135 -15.83 22.79 -31.61
N ASP A 136 -14.63 22.82 -32.21
CA ASP A 136 -14.37 23.46 -33.49
C ASP A 136 -14.34 22.48 -34.68
N GLN A 137 -14.58 21.18 -34.44
CA GLN A 137 -14.60 20.17 -35.50
C GLN A 137 -16.05 19.88 -35.92
N SER A 138 -16.40 20.28 -37.14
CA SER A 138 -17.66 19.89 -37.77
C SER A 138 -17.67 18.37 -37.97
N LEU A 139 -18.56 17.69 -37.24
CA LEU A 139 -18.78 16.25 -37.38
C LEU A 139 -19.36 15.96 -38.78
N PRO A 140 -18.80 15.00 -39.54
CA PRO A 140 -19.45 14.51 -40.76
C PRO A 140 -20.82 13.90 -40.42
N GLU A 141 -21.85 14.28 -41.18
CA GLU A 141 -23.27 13.92 -40.98
C GLU A 141 -23.60 12.41 -41.02
N SER A 142 -22.61 11.52 -41.20
CA SER A 142 -22.82 10.08 -41.33
C SER A 142 -22.77 9.29 -40.02
N GLU A 143 -22.45 9.90 -38.87
CA GLU A 143 -22.51 9.25 -37.56
C GLU A 143 -23.70 9.77 -36.74
N SER A 144 -24.91 9.51 -37.22
CA SER A 144 -26.09 9.74 -36.39
C SER A 144 -26.18 8.68 -35.28
N GLN A 145 -26.38 9.16 -34.05
CA GLN A 145 -26.98 8.48 -32.89
C GLN A 145 -26.07 8.09 -31.71
N LEU A 146 -25.23 9.03 -31.26
CA LEU A 146 -25.11 9.38 -29.84
C LEU A 146 -24.32 10.69 -29.75
N ALA A 147 -24.99 11.79 -29.40
CA ALA A 147 -24.33 13.08 -29.18
C ALA A 147 -23.35 12.94 -28.02
N ARG A 148 -22.08 12.64 -28.33
CA ARG A 148 -21.00 12.63 -27.35
C ARG A 148 -20.74 14.06 -26.91
N MET A 149 -20.57 14.22 -25.60
CA MET A 149 -20.20 15.50 -24.99
C MET A 149 -18.88 16.00 -25.59
N THR A 150 -18.74 17.32 -25.68
CA THR A 150 -17.46 17.91 -26.09
C THR A 150 -16.40 17.70 -25.00
N SER A 151 -15.12 17.81 -25.35
CA SER A 151 -14.03 17.74 -24.36
C SER A 151 -14.21 18.77 -23.21
N ALA A 152 -14.72 19.97 -23.51
CA ALA A 152 -14.98 21.00 -22.51
C ALA A 152 -16.15 20.61 -21.58
N ASP A 153 -17.24 20.10 -22.14
CA ASP A 153 -18.39 19.66 -21.36
C ASP A 153 -18.02 18.49 -20.44
N LEU A 154 -17.26 17.50 -20.94
CA LEU A 154 -16.78 16.38 -20.13
C LEU A 154 -15.92 16.84 -18.96
N ARG A 155 -14.99 17.77 -19.19
CA ARG A 155 -14.13 18.33 -18.14
C ARG A 155 -14.97 19.01 -17.06
N ASN A 156 -15.91 19.87 -17.46
CA ASN A 156 -16.80 20.57 -16.54
C ASN A 156 -17.66 19.59 -15.73
N THR A 157 -18.24 18.58 -16.39
CA THR A 157 -19.06 17.57 -15.71
C THR A 157 -18.23 16.71 -14.75
N TRP A 158 -17.02 16.32 -15.15
CA TRP A 158 -16.11 15.57 -14.27
C TRP A 158 -15.71 16.38 -13.04
N GLU A 159 -15.39 17.67 -13.20
CA GLU A 159 -15.06 18.55 -12.08
C GLU A 159 -16.22 18.71 -11.09
N VAL A 160 -17.46 18.83 -11.60
CA VAL A 160 -18.66 18.88 -10.75
C VAL A 160 -18.86 17.57 -10.00
N LEU A 161 -18.80 16.42 -10.69
CA LEU A 161 -18.98 15.10 -10.07
C LEU A 161 -17.92 14.82 -9.01
N SER A 162 -16.65 15.14 -9.31
CA SER A 162 -15.53 14.95 -8.39
C SER A 162 -15.67 15.83 -7.15
N ARG A 163 -16.08 17.09 -7.31
CA ARG A 163 -16.35 17.98 -6.17
C ARG A 163 -17.49 17.46 -5.30
N GLU A 164 -18.63 17.13 -5.91
CA GLU A 164 -19.79 16.60 -5.18
C GLU A 164 -19.46 15.31 -4.43
N TYR A 165 -18.67 14.42 -5.04
CA TYR A 165 -18.20 13.20 -4.39
C TYR A 165 -17.37 13.52 -3.14
N THR A 166 -16.34 14.37 -3.27
CA THR A 166 -15.46 14.72 -2.15
C THR A 166 -16.22 15.38 -1.01
N GLU A 167 -17.09 16.36 -1.30
CA GLU A 167 -17.88 17.06 -0.28
C GLU A 167 -18.84 16.12 0.46
N GLU A 168 -19.53 15.23 -0.25
CA GLU A 168 -20.44 14.27 0.38
C GLU A 168 -19.71 13.15 1.12
N TYR A 169 -18.56 12.69 0.61
CA TYR A 169 -17.71 11.70 1.26
C TYR A 169 -17.19 12.23 2.60
N GLU A 170 -16.70 13.47 2.63
CA GLU A 170 -16.25 14.15 3.86
C GLU A 170 -17.40 14.23 4.87
N GLN A 171 -18.57 14.71 4.45
CA GLN A 171 -19.74 14.77 5.32
C GLN A 171 -20.19 13.39 5.82
N CYS A 172 -20.15 12.35 4.99
CA CYS A 172 -20.49 10.99 5.37
C CYS A 172 -19.51 10.48 6.43
N THR A 173 -18.21 10.65 6.18
CA THR A 173 -17.13 10.23 7.07
C THR A 173 -17.18 10.95 8.41
N GLU A 174 -17.37 12.27 8.40
CA GLU A 174 -17.52 13.07 9.62
C GLU A 174 -18.70 12.61 10.46
N ARG A 175 -19.86 12.33 9.84
CA ARG A 175 -21.04 11.81 10.57
C ARG A 175 -20.78 10.44 11.18
N MET A 176 -20.07 9.57 10.47
CA MET A 176 -19.71 8.23 10.95
C MET A 176 -18.69 8.29 12.10
N LEU A 177 -17.72 9.22 12.03
CA LEU A 177 -16.65 9.37 13.02
C LEU A 177 -17.01 10.28 14.20
N ALA A 178 -18.11 11.05 14.12
CA ALA A 178 -18.58 11.92 15.19
C ALA A 178 -19.10 11.17 16.44
N VAL A 179 -19.10 9.84 16.43
CA VAL A 179 -19.48 9.03 17.58
C VAL A 179 -18.37 9.07 18.64
N GLU A 180 -18.76 9.38 19.88
CA GLU A 180 -17.85 9.43 21.04
C GLU A 180 -17.03 8.15 21.20
N LYS A 181 -15.90 8.28 21.92
CA LYS A 181 -15.01 7.18 22.26
C LYS A 181 -15.81 6.06 22.95
N VAL A 182 -16.09 4.99 22.22
CA VAL A 182 -16.92 3.89 22.71
C VAL A 182 -16.08 3.03 23.66
N GLU A 183 -16.57 2.79 24.88
CA GLU A 183 -15.89 1.93 25.86
C GLU A 183 -15.90 0.46 25.45
N ASP A 184 -16.92 0.03 24.69
CA ASP A 184 -17.13 -1.34 24.21
C ASP A 184 -17.39 -1.39 22.70
N PHE A 185 -17.12 -2.54 22.07
CA PHE A 185 -17.39 -2.75 20.64
C PHE A 185 -18.90 -2.76 20.33
N ASN A 186 -19.35 -1.82 19.47
CA ASN A 186 -20.74 -1.73 19.02
C ASN A 186 -20.91 -2.25 17.57
N TYR A 187 -21.28 -3.53 17.44
CA TYR A 187 -21.51 -4.16 16.14
C TYR A 187 -22.61 -3.49 15.31
N GLU A 188 -23.78 -3.21 15.89
CA GLU A 188 -24.91 -2.62 15.15
C GLU A 188 -24.62 -1.20 14.70
N GLY A 189 -23.87 -0.43 15.51
CA GLY A 189 -23.38 0.90 15.12
C GLY A 189 -22.45 0.83 13.92
N LEU A 190 -21.46 -0.06 13.94
CA LEU A 190 -20.54 -0.27 12.83
C LEU A 190 -21.28 -0.70 11.55
N LYS A 191 -22.19 -1.68 11.67
CA LYS A 191 -23.01 -2.16 10.55
C LYS A 191 -23.83 -1.02 9.94
N THR A 192 -24.51 -0.23 10.76
CA THR A 192 -25.32 0.90 10.31
C THR A 192 -24.46 1.95 9.60
N ALA A 193 -23.28 2.25 10.13
CA ALA A 193 -22.35 3.18 9.50
C ALA A 193 -21.88 2.68 8.11
N LEU A 194 -21.55 1.39 8.00
CA LEU A 194 -21.17 0.78 6.71
C LEU A 194 -22.32 0.75 5.70
N GLU A 195 -23.56 0.54 6.14
CA GLU A 195 -24.75 0.65 5.28
C GLU A 195 -24.93 2.08 4.76
N GLN A 196 -24.72 3.10 5.59
CA GLN A 196 -24.77 4.51 5.16
C GLN A 196 -23.70 4.85 4.11
N LEU A 197 -22.46 4.39 4.34
CA LEU A 197 -21.37 4.53 3.38
C LEU A 197 -21.72 3.84 2.05
N SER A 198 -22.26 2.61 2.11
CA SER A 198 -22.70 1.87 0.91
C SER A 198 -23.78 2.62 0.12
N GLU A 199 -24.76 3.21 0.79
CA GLU A 199 -25.79 4.00 0.11
C GLU A 199 -25.26 5.29 -0.49
N PHE A 200 -24.29 5.95 0.15
CA PHE A 200 -23.56 7.06 -0.45
C PHE A 200 -22.85 6.64 -1.74
N GLU A 201 -22.07 5.55 -1.70
CA GLU A 201 -21.33 5.03 -2.85
C GLU A 201 -22.26 4.67 -4.02
N LYS A 202 -23.42 4.07 -3.75
CA LYS A 202 -24.42 3.78 -4.79
C LYS A 202 -24.93 5.04 -5.47
N ARG A 203 -25.21 6.11 -4.70
CA ARG A 203 -25.67 7.40 -5.26
C ARG A 203 -24.57 8.09 -6.07
N ALA A 204 -23.34 8.08 -5.58
CA ALA A 204 -22.18 8.60 -6.30
C ALA A 204 -22.01 7.91 -7.67
N ASN A 205 -22.00 6.57 -7.67
CA ASN A 205 -21.92 5.79 -8.90
C ASN A 205 -23.10 6.05 -9.85
N MET A 206 -24.32 6.22 -9.32
CA MET A 206 -25.49 6.54 -10.13
C MET A 206 -25.32 7.87 -10.88
N ARG A 207 -24.81 8.91 -10.22
CA ARG A 207 -24.53 10.21 -10.87
C ARG A 207 -23.56 10.07 -12.04
N VAL A 208 -22.52 9.25 -11.89
CA VAL A 208 -21.56 8.98 -12.97
C VAL A 208 -22.26 8.29 -14.15
N ILE A 209 -23.10 7.28 -13.88
CA ILE A 209 -23.88 6.59 -14.92
C ILE A 209 -24.82 7.57 -15.64
N GLU A 210 -25.60 8.36 -14.89
CA GLU A 210 -26.58 9.31 -15.41
C GLU A 210 -25.92 10.44 -16.22
N SER A 211 -24.74 10.89 -15.81
CA SER A 211 -23.96 11.90 -16.52
C SER A 211 -23.48 11.44 -17.90
N ASN A 212 -23.40 10.12 -18.14
CA ASN A 212 -22.80 9.54 -19.33
C ASN A 212 -21.34 9.98 -19.58
N VAL A 213 -20.61 10.47 -18.56
CA VAL A 213 -19.26 11.06 -18.71
C VAL A 213 -18.23 10.06 -19.28
N LEU A 214 -18.42 8.75 -19.04
CA LEU A 214 -17.55 7.69 -19.56
C LEU A 214 -18.09 7.01 -20.83
N LYS A 215 -19.15 7.54 -21.43
CA LYS A 215 -19.85 6.86 -22.53
C LYS A 215 -19.02 6.82 -23.80
N GLY A 216 -18.94 5.61 -24.37
CA GLY A 216 -18.28 5.34 -25.65
C GLY A 216 -16.76 5.20 -25.55
N LEU A 217 -16.19 5.15 -24.34
CA LEU A 217 -14.76 4.89 -24.16
C LEU A 217 -14.33 3.66 -24.97
N ASN A 218 -13.20 3.80 -25.67
CA ASN A 218 -12.65 2.72 -26.47
C ASN A 218 -11.81 1.79 -25.58
N ILE A 219 -12.06 0.48 -25.69
CA ILE A 219 -11.37 -0.52 -24.89
C ILE A 219 -9.85 -0.57 -25.14
N GLU A 220 -9.40 -0.29 -26.36
CA GLU A 220 -7.98 -0.28 -26.70
C GLU A 220 -7.25 0.94 -26.13
N ASP A 221 -7.93 2.08 -26.02
CA ASP A 221 -7.38 3.25 -25.34
C ASP A 221 -7.28 3.00 -23.82
N ILE A 222 -8.25 2.29 -23.23
CA ILE A 222 -8.21 1.86 -21.83
C ILE A 222 -7.02 0.93 -21.57
N LYS A 223 -6.86 -0.12 -22.38
CA LYS A 223 -5.74 -1.06 -22.22
C LYS A 223 -4.38 -0.35 -22.35
N ARG A 224 -4.24 0.52 -23.35
CA ARG A 224 -3.02 1.30 -23.55
C ARG A 224 -2.71 2.22 -22.37
N ALA A 225 -3.74 2.80 -21.75
CA ALA A 225 -3.56 3.60 -20.53
C ALA A 225 -3.09 2.72 -19.36
N GLY A 226 -3.66 1.52 -19.21
CA GLY A 226 -3.27 0.60 -18.14
C GLY A 226 -1.85 0.06 -18.29
N GLU A 227 -1.40 -0.28 -19.50
CA GLU A 227 -0.02 -0.69 -19.81
C GLU A 227 1.03 0.39 -19.46
N ARG A 228 0.62 1.66 -19.45
CA ARG A 228 1.48 2.81 -19.15
C ARG A 228 1.31 3.33 -17.73
N LEU A 229 0.51 2.65 -16.93
CA LEU A 229 0.17 3.10 -15.61
C LEU A 229 1.34 2.94 -14.65
N ILE A 230 1.62 3.99 -13.89
CA ILE A 230 2.72 3.99 -12.92
C ILE A 230 2.22 3.30 -11.65
N LEU A 231 2.91 2.22 -11.28
CA LEU A 231 2.71 1.53 -10.01
C LEU A 231 3.63 2.10 -8.93
N HIS A 232 3.24 1.94 -7.67
CA HIS A 232 4.12 2.16 -6.54
C HIS A 232 5.37 1.29 -6.63
N ASP A 233 6.51 1.84 -6.22
CA ASP A 233 7.78 1.13 -6.19
C ASP A 233 7.64 -0.19 -5.40
N GLY A 234 8.05 -1.28 -6.03
CA GLY A 234 7.98 -2.62 -5.43
C GLY A 234 6.63 -3.33 -5.54
N CYS A 235 5.55 -2.67 -5.97
CA CYS A 235 4.23 -3.30 -6.13
C CYS A 235 4.28 -4.50 -7.09
N MET A 236 4.77 -4.29 -8.31
CA MET A 236 4.90 -5.38 -9.30
C MET A 236 5.86 -6.46 -8.80
N HIS A 237 6.99 -6.06 -8.22
CA HIS A 237 7.99 -6.98 -7.71
C HIS A 237 7.43 -7.88 -6.60
N PHE A 238 6.58 -7.33 -5.72
CA PHE A 238 5.92 -8.06 -4.65
C PHE A 238 5.02 -9.16 -5.22
N PHE A 239 4.11 -8.83 -6.14
CA PHE A 239 3.22 -9.83 -6.73
C PHE A 239 4.01 -10.89 -7.50
N GLN A 240 4.98 -10.47 -8.34
CA GLN A 240 5.85 -11.40 -9.06
C GLN A 240 6.61 -12.33 -8.11
N THR A 241 7.13 -11.82 -6.99
CA THR A 241 7.86 -12.63 -6.01
C THR A 241 6.97 -13.70 -5.39
N ILE A 242 5.70 -13.37 -5.13
CA ILE A 242 4.76 -14.31 -4.49
C ILE A 242 4.22 -15.31 -5.51
N THR A 243 3.81 -14.86 -6.70
CA THR A 243 3.26 -15.74 -7.75
C THR A 243 4.31 -16.67 -8.36
N ASN A 244 5.57 -16.24 -8.41
CA ASN A 244 6.67 -17.08 -8.93
C ASN A 244 7.26 -18.02 -7.87
N ASN A 245 6.84 -17.92 -6.61
CA ASN A 245 7.34 -18.78 -5.55
C ASN A 245 6.61 -20.13 -5.56
N HIS A 246 7.25 -21.15 -6.14
CA HIS A 246 6.71 -22.52 -6.18
C HIS A 246 6.50 -23.17 -4.81
N ASN A 247 7.08 -22.62 -3.75
CA ASN A 247 6.86 -23.06 -2.38
C ASN A 247 5.61 -22.42 -1.74
N LEU A 248 4.84 -21.63 -2.50
CA LEU A 248 3.58 -21.02 -2.07
C LEU A 248 2.45 -21.43 -3.01
N ASN A 249 1.37 -21.97 -2.44
CA ASN A 249 0.10 -22.10 -3.15
C ASN A 249 -0.72 -20.85 -2.88
N VAL A 250 -0.49 -19.80 -3.66
CA VAL A 250 -1.11 -18.49 -3.47
C VAL A 250 -2.08 -18.16 -4.60
N ASN A 251 -3.24 -17.62 -4.23
CA ASN A 251 -4.18 -17.00 -5.14
C ASN A 251 -4.18 -15.49 -4.86
N VAL A 252 -3.84 -14.71 -5.89
CA VAL A 252 -3.81 -13.25 -5.80
C VAL A 252 -5.06 -12.70 -6.46
N HIS A 253 -5.75 -11.81 -5.74
CA HIS A 253 -6.96 -11.16 -6.19
C HIS A 253 -6.84 -9.65 -6.00
N VAL A 254 -7.30 -8.90 -7.00
CA VAL A 254 -7.46 -7.45 -6.89
C VAL A 254 -8.93 -7.15 -6.60
N LEU A 255 -9.19 -6.49 -5.48
CA LEU A 255 -10.51 -5.98 -5.09
C LEU A 255 -10.46 -4.47 -5.16
N SER A 256 -11.05 -3.89 -6.20
CA SER A 256 -10.90 -2.47 -6.50
C SER A 256 -12.26 -1.82 -6.74
N TYR A 257 -12.33 -0.54 -6.43
CA TYR A 257 -13.43 0.35 -6.77
C TYR A 257 -13.39 0.83 -8.23
N CYS A 258 -12.32 0.52 -8.98
CA CYS A 258 -12.19 0.87 -10.40
C CYS A 258 -13.39 0.40 -11.23
N TRP A 259 -13.95 1.31 -12.03
CA TRP A 259 -15.07 1.00 -12.93
C TRP A 259 -14.68 0.18 -14.17
N CYS A 260 -13.41 -0.20 -14.34
CA CYS A 260 -12.97 -0.95 -15.51
C CYS A 260 -11.93 -2.03 -15.17
N ALA A 261 -12.36 -3.29 -15.19
CA ALA A 261 -11.46 -4.43 -14.97
C ALA A 261 -10.36 -4.56 -16.04
N ASP A 262 -10.61 -4.11 -17.27
CA ASP A 262 -9.62 -4.20 -18.35
C ASP A 262 -8.45 -3.23 -18.16
N LEU A 263 -8.69 -2.07 -17.53
CA LEU A 263 -7.62 -1.18 -17.09
C LEU A 263 -6.68 -1.92 -16.13
N ILE A 264 -7.23 -2.48 -15.05
CA ILE A 264 -6.48 -3.26 -14.04
C ILE A 264 -5.69 -4.40 -14.70
N ARG A 265 -6.35 -5.22 -15.53
CA ARG A 265 -5.71 -6.38 -16.17
C ARG A 265 -4.54 -5.95 -17.05
N SER A 266 -4.71 -4.89 -17.84
CA SER A 266 -3.65 -4.40 -18.72
C SER A 266 -2.46 -3.84 -17.95
N THR A 267 -2.68 -3.22 -16.78
CA THR A 267 -1.60 -2.79 -15.87
C THR A 267 -0.74 -3.94 -15.36
N PHE A 268 -1.35 -5.08 -15.03
CA PHE A 268 -0.60 -6.26 -14.58
C PHE A 268 -0.15 -7.21 -15.70
N SER A 269 -0.44 -6.88 -16.96
CA SER A 269 -0.02 -7.67 -18.13
C SER A 269 1.32 -7.22 -18.73
N SER A 270 1.88 -6.10 -18.24
CA SER A 270 3.14 -5.50 -18.69
C SER A 270 4.31 -5.93 -17.82
#